data_AF-A0AAV1SIY4-F1
#
_entry.id   AF-A0AAV1SIY4-F1
#
_cell.length_a   1.000
_cell.length_b   1.000
_cell.length_c   1.000
_cell.angle_alpha   90.00
_cell.angle_beta   90.00
_cell.angle_gamma   90.00
#
_symmetry.space_group_name_H-M   'P 1'
#
loop_
_entity.id
_entity.type
_entity.pdbx_description
1 polymer ?
#
loop_
_entity_poly.entity_id
_entity_poly.type
_entity_poly.pdbx_seq_one_letter_code
_entity_poly.pdbx_strand_id
1 'polypeptide(L)'
;MKSKAGSRENIELGVYKLQAAIQSAYGKPEDVNTEARFFIISIQMVSEAARFQYILNKVLEGGIYGSYEPDYKAISLENSWKKISDAIQTADPSGKFRSNITLKDAENKQCVVTQVSDIENDMGLLKFLETSAGQASQFSQLLQMAYF
;
A
#
# COMPACT_ATOMS: atom_id res chain seq x y z
N MET A 1 -15.04 19.12 -0.95
CA MET A 1 -13.87 19.61 -0.20
C MET A 1 -12.64 19.39 -1.06
N LYS A 2 -11.87 20.44 -1.39
CA LYS A 2 -10.51 20.25 -1.93
C LYS A 2 -9.66 19.73 -0.76
N SER A 3 -8.94 18.63 -0.95
CA SER A 3 -8.10 18.06 0.10
C SER A 3 -7.02 19.08 0.51
N LYS A 4 -6.70 19.15 1.81
CA LYS A 4 -5.71 20.08 2.36
C LYS A 4 -4.31 19.92 1.75
N ALA A 5 -4.00 18.73 1.25
CA ALA A 5 -2.72 18.43 0.61
C ALA A 5 -2.76 18.30 -0.93
N GLY A 6 -3.94 18.37 -1.57
CA GLY A 6 -4.10 18.03 -2.98
C GLY A 6 -4.34 16.52 -3.25
N SER A 7 -4.34 16.12 -4.53
CA SER A 7 -4.49 14.71 -4.93
C SER A 7 -3.16 13.98 -4.81
N ARG A 8 -3.18 12.72 -4.35
CA ARG A 8 -1.99 11.85 -4.28
C ARG A 8 -1.29 11.73 -5.64
N GLU A 9 -2.06 11.73 -6.72
CA GLU A 9 -1.58 11.67 -8.11
C GLU A 9 -0.69 12.87 -8.48
N ASN A 10 -0.81 14.01 -7.80
CA ASN A 10 -0.05 15.24 -8.09
C ASN A 10 1.00 15.54 -7.01
N ILE A 11 1.29 14.59 -6.11
CA ILE A 11 2.29 14.74 -5.07
C ILE A 11 3.49 13.89 -5.45
N GLU A 12 4.55 14.57 -5.89
CA GLU A 12 5.82 13.91 -6.17
C GLU A 12 6.40 13.23 -4.91
N LEU A 13 6.80 11.97 -5.10
CA LEU A 13 7.47 11.13 -4.14
C LEU A 13 8.97 11.01 -4.45
N GLY A 14 9.77 10.72 -3.42
CA GLY A 14 11.21 10.56 -3.53
C GLY A 14 11.92 10.87 -2.21
N VAL A 15 13.16 10.42 -2.06
CA VAL A 15 13.95 10.58 -0.83
C VAL A 15 14.14 12.07 -0.49
N TYR A 16 14.48 12.89 -1.49
CA TYR A 16 14.64 14.34 -1.27
C TYR A 16 13.29 15.02 -0.98
N LYS A 17 12.19 14.54 -1.58
CA LYS A 17 10.83 15.07 -1.31
C LYS A 17 10.42 14.79 0.13
N LEU A 18 10.70 13.58 0.62
CA LEU A 18 10.48 13.21 2.02
C LEU A 18 11.33 14.07 2.96
N GLN A 19 12.62 14.26 2.66
CA GLN A 19 13.49 15.14 3.44
C GLN A 19 12.96 16.58 3.50
N ALA A 20 12.57 17.14 2.35
CA ALA A 20 12.02 18.49 2.28
C ALA A 20 10.70 18.60 3.07
N ALA A 21 9.84 17.58 3.02
CA ALA A 21 8.59 17.56 3.78
C ALA A 21 8.84 17.49 5.29
N ILE A 22 9.80 16.67 5.73
CA ILE A 22 10.25 16.63 7.14
C ILE A 22 10.75 18.00 7.58
N GLN A 23 11.64 18.64 6.81
CA GLN A 23 12.20 19.95 7.14
C GLN A 23 11.14 21.07 7.18
N SER A 24 10.07 20.92 6.41
CA SER A 24 8.97 21.88 6.37
C SER A 24 8.03 21.74 7.56
N ALA A 25 7.86 20.53 8.11
CA ALA A 25 6.99 20.27 9.25
C ALA A 25 7.72 20.35 10.61
N TYR A 26 8.93 19.80 10.70
CA TYR A 26 9.63 19.63 11.97
C TYR A 26 10.13 20.96 12.55
N GLY A 27 9.68 21.28 13.78
CA GLY A 27 10.10 22.47 14.51
C GLY A 27 9.60 23.79 13.90
N LYS A 28 8.58 23.73 13.03
CA LYS A 28 7.91 24.90 12.44
C LYS A 28 6.55 25.14 13.10
N PRO A 29 6.02 26.37 13.04
CA PRO A 29 4.63 26.62 13.42
C PRO A 29 3.68 25.70 12.63
N GLU A 30 2.58 25.32 13.27
CA GLU A 30 1.57 24.44 12.68
C GLU A 30 1.04 25.03 11.37
N ASP A 31 1.09 24.22 10.31
CA ASP A 31 0.43 24.48 9.04
C ASP A 31 -0.16 23.17 8.52
N VAL A 32 -1.49 23.09 8.58
CA VAL A 32 -2.26 21.90 8.21
C VAL A 32 -1.93 21.40 6.81
N ASN A 33 -1.61 22.30 5.86
CA ASN A 33 -1.30 21.89 4.50
C ASN A 33 0.09 21.25 4.42
N THR A 34 1.08 21.85 5.09
CA THR A 34 2.44 21.31 5.20
C THR A 34 2.45 19.95 5.89
N GLU A 35 1.75 19.82 7.02
CA GLU A 35 1.65 18.57 7.77
C GLU A 35 0.93 17.48 6.96
N ALA A 36 -0.20 17.82 6.33
CA ALA A 36 -0.94 16.87 5.50
C ALA A 36 -0.08 16.37 4.32
N ARG A 37 0.72 17.25 3.69
CA ARG A 37 1.64 16.86 2.63
C ARG A 37 2.76 15.96 3.15
N PHE A 38 3.33 16.27 4.31
CA PHE A 38 4.31 15.43 4.97
C PHE A 38 3.78 14.01 5.25
N PHE A 39 2.56 13.90 5.79
CA PHE A 39 1.96 12.59 6.05
C PHE A 39 1.72 11.79 4.78
N ILE A 40 1.24 12.40 3.69
CA ILE A 40 1.04 11.68 2.42
C ILE A 40 2.37 11.11 1.91
N ILE A 41 3.41 11.95 1.81
CA ILE A 41 4.72 11.51 1.30
C ILE A 41 5.27 10.39 2.19
N SER A 42 5.20 10.54 3.51
CA SER A 42 5.72 9.54 4.46
C SER A 42 4.97 8.22 4.40
N ILE A 43 3.63 8.26 4.32
CA ILE A 43 2.80 7.06 4.23
C ILE A 43 3.10 6.31 2.93
N GLN A 44 3.15 7.00 1.79
CA GLN A 44 3.40 6.35 0.49
C GLN A 44 4.83 5.79 0.39
N MET A 45 5.83 6.55 0.82
CA MET A 45 7.24 6.16 0.76
C MET A 45 7.62 5.03 1.74
N VAL A 46 6.87 4.86 2.83
CA VAL A 46 7.20 3.89 3.89
C VAL A 46 6.14 2.80 4.02
N SER A 47 4.91 3.17 4.37
CA SER A 47 3.86 2.19 4.63
C SER A 47 3.38 1.50 3.36
N GLU A 48 3.13 2.27 2.29
CA GLU A 48 2.66 1.67 1.03
C GLU A 48 3.77 0.94 0.29
N ALA A 49 5.01 1.45 0.31
CA ALA A 49 6.19 0.73 -0.20
C ALA A 49 6.43 -0.60 0.55
N ALA A 50 6.16 -0.68 1.86
CA ALA A 50 6.22 -1.95 2.59
C ALA A 50 5.08 -2.90 2.23
N ARG A 51 3.86 -2.38 1.97
CA ARG A 51 2.69 -3.18 1.62
C ARG A 51 2.75 -3.73 0.20
N PHE A 52 3.40 -3.04 -0.72
CA PHE A 52 3.43 -3.36 -2.14
C PHE A 52 4.85 -3.29 -2.70
N GLN A 53 5.36 -4.44 -3.14
CA GLN A 53 6.62 -4.54 -3.89
C GLN A 53 6.59 -3.64 -5.14
N TYR A 54 5.41 -3.49 -5.77
CA TYR A 54 5.24 -2.57 -6.90
C TYR A 54 5.62 -1.13 -6.55
N ILE A 55 5.14 -0.62 -5.41
CA ILE A 55 5.41 0.76 -4.98
C ILE A 55 6.88 0.90 -4.55
N LEU A 56 7.44 -0.11 -3.87
CA LEU A 56 8.87 -0.15 -3.57
C LEU A 56 9.72 -0.05 -4.85
N ASN A 57 9.38 -0.80 -5.90
CA ASN A 57 10.11 -0.74 -7.17
C ASN A 57 10.06 0.66 -7.79
N LYS A 58 8.91 1.35 -7.75
CA LYS A 58 8.83 2.76 -8.20
C LYS A 58 9.75 3.69 -7.41
N VAL A 59 9.82 3.49 -6.09
CA VAL A 59 10.78 4.22 -5.24
C VAL A 59 12.21 3.94 -5.68
N LEU A 60 12.58 2.68 -5.91
CA LEU A 60 13.92 2.27 -6.32
C LEU A 60 14.31 2.83 -7.70
N GLU A 61 13.37 2.83 -8.65
CA GLU A 61 13.59 3.27 -10.02
C GLU A 61 13.70 4.80 -10.16
N GLY A 62 12.80 5.55 -9.52
CA GLY A 62 12.70 7.00 -9.71
C GLY A 62 12.89 7.85 -8.46
N GLY A 63 12.67 7.28 -7.28
CA GLY A 63 12.61 8.03 -6.01
C GLY A 63 13.93 8.13 -5.24
N ILE A 64 14.92 7.27 -5.53
CA ILE A 64 16.20 7.28 -4.79
C ILE A 64 17.02 8.55 -5.09
N TYR A 65 17.18 8.87 -6.37
CA TYR A 65 17.99 10.01 -6.83
C TYR A 65 17.16 11.13 -7.48
N GLY A 66 15.84 10.95 -7.56
CA GLY A 66 14.92 11.89 -8.21
C GLY A 66 13.59 12.00 -7.49
N SER A 67 12.56 12.32 -8.27
CA SER A 67 11.17 12.25 -7.83
C SER A 67 10.29 11.69 -8.94
N TYR A 68 9.14 11.14 -8.53
CA TYR A 68 8.13 10.62 -9.45
C TYR A 68 6.74 10.86 -8.89
N GLU A 69 5.74 10.92 -9.76
CA GLU A 69 4.33 10.94 -9.37
C GLU A 69 3.80 9.50 -9.29
N PRO A 70 2.99 9.14 -8.27
CA PRO A 70 2.35 7.84 -8.20
C PRO A 70 1.46 7.62 -9.43
N ASP A 71 1.67 6.51 -10.15
CA ASP A 71 0.80 6.15 -11.26
C ASP A 71 -0.55 5.58 -10.79
N TYR A 72 -1.46 5.40 -11.74
CA TYR A 72 -2.82 4.92 -11.47
C TYR A 72 -2.83 3.52 -10.84
N LYS A 73 -1.83 2.68 -11.13
CA LYS A 73 -1.70 1.35 -10.53
C LYS A 73 -1.35 1.48 -9.05
N ALA A 74 -0.34 2.28 -8.70
CA ALA A 74 0.04 2.53 -7.30
C ALA A 74 -1.17 3.02 -6.48
N ILE A 75 -1.89 4.03 -6.96
CA ILE A 75 -3.10 4.54 -6.29
C ILE A 75 -4.19 3.48 -6.18
N SER A 76 -4.41 2.68 -7.22
CA SER A 76 -5.40 1.60 -7.20
C SER A 76 -5.05 0.50 -6.19
N LEU A 77 -3.76 0.18 -6.03
CA LEU A 77 -3.25 -0.77 -5.06
C LEU A 77 -3.46 -0.25 -3.63
N GLU A 78 -3.02 0.97 -3.32
CA GLU A 78 -3.21 1.61 -2.01
C GLU A 78 -4.67 1.55 -1.54
N ASN A 79 -5.60 1.94 -2.43
CA ASN A 79 -7.03 1.95 -2.13
C ASN A 79 -7.63 0.55 -1.93
N SER A 80 -6.99 -0.48 -2.50
CA SER A 80 -7.52 -1.84 -2.54
C SER A 80 -6.78 -2.81 -1.62
N TRP A 81 -5.78 -2.36 -0.84
CA TRP A 81 -4.93 -3.23 -0.02
C TRP A 81 -5.72 -4.21 0.84
N LYS A 82 -6.75 -3.73 1.55
CA LYS A 82 -7.63 -4.59 2.36
C LYS A 82 -8.34 -5.63 1.49
N LYS A 83 -8.94 -5.21 0.38
CA LYS A 83 -9.72 -6.10 -0.50
C LYS A 83 -8.83 -7.17 -1.13
N ILE A 84 -7.63 -6.81 -1.55
CA ILE A 84 -6.63 -7.73 -2.09
C ILE A 84 -6.20 -8.72 -1.00
N SER A 85 -5.87 -8.22 0.20
CA SER A 85 -5.49 -9.06 1.34
C SER A 85 -6.57 -10.08 1.70
N ASP A 86 -7.83 -9.65 1.77
CA ASP A 86 -8.96 -10.52 2.07
C ASP A 86 -9.17 -11.57 0.96
N ALA A 87 -9.05 -11.17 -0.31
CA ALA A 87 -9.24 -12.08 -1.44
C ALA A 87 -8.14 -13.14 -1.52
N ILE A 88 -6.88 -12.78 -1.25
CA ILE A 88 -5.77 -13.74 -1.17
C ILE A 88 -6.00 -14.74 -0.04
N GLN A 89 -6.34 -14.26 1.16
CA GLN A 89 -6.55 -15.13 2.34
C GLN A 89 -7.80 -16.01 2.25
N THR A 90 -8.77 -15.66 1.41
CA THR A 90 -10.02 -16.43 1.22
C THR A 90 -10.12 -17.13 -0.13
N ALA A 91 -9.05 -17.09 -0.93
CA ALA A 91 -8.96 -17.79 -2.20
C ALA A 91 -9.18 -19.30 -2.02
N ASP A 92 -9.66 -19.96 -3.07
CA ASP A 92 -9.78 -21.41 -3.08
C ASP A 92 -8.39 -22.10 -3.14
N PRO A 93 -8.29 -23.43 -2.99
CA PRO A 93 -7.01 -24.13 -3.04
C PRO A 93 -6.24 -24.00 -4.36
N SER A 94 -6.89 -23.55 -5.45
CA SER A 94 -6.24 -23.26 -6.73
C SER A 94 -5.75 -21.80 -6.84
N GLY A 95 -5.98 -21.00 -5.80
CA GLY A 95 -5.62 -19.58 -5.75
C GLY A 95 -6.64 -18.66 -6.39
N LYS A 96 -7.83 -19.16 -6.79
CA LYS A 96 -8.86 -18.33 -7.42
C LYS A 96 -9.66 -17.54 -6.38
N PHE A 97 -9.93 -16.28 -6.69
CA PHE A 97 -10.71 -15.41 -5.82
C PHE A 97 -12.20 -15.73 -5.90
N ARG A 98 -12.89 -15.62 -4.76
CA ARG A 98 -14.36 -15.75 -4.67
C ARG A 98 -15.09 -14.62 -5.40
N SER A 99 -14.43 -13.46 -5.54
CA SER A 99 -14.95 -12.30 -6.24
C SER A 99 -13.79 -11.54 -6.88
N ASN A 100 -13.95 -11.22 -8.16
CA ASN A 100 -12.92 -10.51 -8.91
C ASN A 100 -12.67 -9.11 -8.32
N ILE A 101 -11.42 -8.68 -8.38
CA ILE A 101 -11.02 -7.32 -8.00
C ILE A 101 -10.73 -6.55 -9.27
N THR A 102 -11.41 -5.42 -9.44
CA THR A 102 -11.06 -4.45 -10.47
C THR A 102 -10.05 -3.46 -9.93
N LEU A 103 -8.89 -3.41 -10.58
CA LEU A 103 -7.83 -2.43 -10.34
C LEU A 103 -7.61 -1.59 -11.61
N LYS A 104 -6.63 -0.69 -11.55
CA LYS A 104 -6.08 0.03 -12.69
C LYS A 104 -4.65 -0.42 -12.99
N ASP A 105 -4.25 -0.40 -14.25
CA ASP A 105 -2.85 -0.45 -14.66
C ASP A 105 -2.20 0.94 -14.61
N ALA A 106 -0.92 1.02 -14.98
CA ALA A 106 -0.15 2.26 -14.92
C ALA A 106 -0.68 3.33 -15.89
N GLU A 107 -1.37 2.91 -16.96
CA GLU A 107 -1.96 3.75 -18.00
C GLU A 107 -3.45 4.06 -17.75
N ASN A 108 -3.96 3.83 -16.53
CA ASN A 108 -5.35 4.09 -16.11
C ASN A 108 -6.40 3.18 -16.78
N LYS A 109 -6.00 2.06 -17.38
CA LYS A 109 -6.95 1.07 -17.91
C LYS A 109 -7.35 0.08 -16.83
N GLN A 110 -8.56 -0.45 -16.99
CA GLN A 110 -9.12 -1.42 -16.06
C GLN A 110 -8.39 -2.76 -16.17
N CYS A 111 -7.92 -3.29 -15.04
CA CYS A 111 -7.33 -4.62 -14.92
C CYS A 111 -8.19 -5.45 -13.96
N VAL A 112 -8.58 -6.66 -14.38
CA VAL A 112 -9.38 -7.57 -13.54
C VAL A 112 -8.49 -8.66 -12.99
N VAL A 113 -8.36 -8.68 -11.67
CA VAL A 113 -7.59 -9.67 -10.90
C VAL A 113 -8.56 -10.75 -10.42
N THR A 114 -8.26 -12.00 -10.77
CA THR A 114 -9.15 -13.15 -10.57
C THR A 114 -8.54 -14.24 -9.70
N GLN A 115 -7.22 -14.21 -9.52
CA GLN A 115 -6.48 -15.21 -8.75
C GLN A 115 -5.21 -14.61 -8.11
N VAL A 116 -4.60 -15.34 -7.18
CA VAL A 116 -3.40 -14.92 -6.43
C VAL A 116 -2.23 -14.60 -7.39
N SER A 117 -1.98 -15.43 -8.38
CA SER A 117 -0.85 -15.25 -9.32
C SER A 117 -0.94 -13.96 -10.15
N ASP A 118 -2.13 -13.37 -10.28
CA ASP A 118 -2.31 -12.12 -11.01
C ASP A 118 -1.72 -10.92 -10.24
N ILE A 119 -1.52 -11.04 -8.92
CA ILE A 119 -1.18 -9.92 -8.03
C ILE A 119 -0.03 -10.20 -7.07
N GLU A 120 0.37 -11.46 -6.88
CA GLU A 120 1.37 -11.85 -5.87
C GLU A 120 2.71 -11.09 -6.00
N ASN A 121 3.14 -10.79 -7.23
CA ASN A 121 4.38 -10.06 -7.49
C ASN A 121 4.28 -8.56 -7.17
N ASP A 122 3.07 -8.01 -7.02
CA ASP A 122 2.87 -6.62 -6.62
C ASP A 122 2.81 -6.46 -5.08
N MET A 123 2.60 -7.54 -4.34
CA MET A 123 2.37 -7.52 -2.88
C MET A 123 3.68 -7.64 -2.09
N GLY A 124 3.75 -6.91 -0.97
CA GLY A 124 4.82 -7.06 0.03
C GLY A 124 4.29 -7.57 1.38
N LEU A 125 3.14 -7.05 1.83
CA LEU A 125 2.49 -7.47 3.07
C LEU A 125 0.98 -7.63 2.89
N LEU A 126 0.39 -8.57 3.62
CA LEU A 126 -1.05 -8.76 3.70
C LEU A 126 -1.58 -8.24 5.03
N LYS A 127 -2.73 -7.57 4.99
CA LYS A 127 -3.48 -7.28 6.21
C LYS A 127 -4.01 -8.60 6.77
N PHE A 128 -3.71 -8.92 8.04
CA PHE A 128 -4.27 -10.09 8.70
C PHE A 128 -5.80 -10.06 8.68
N LEU A 129 -6.41 -11.14 8.25
CA LEU A 129 -7.84 -11.36 8.35
C LEU A 129 -8.15 -12.06 9.67
N GLU A 130 -8.71 -11.34 10.63
CA GLU A 130 -9.29 -11.97 11.82
C GLU A 130 -10.47 -12.84 11.38
N THR A 131 -10.27 -14.16 11.41
CA THR A 131 -11.37 -15.11 11.31
C THR A 131 -12.19 -15.00 12.60
N SER A 132 -13.50 -14.77 12.45
CA SER A 132 -14.43 -14.91 13.56
C SER A 132 -14.22 -16.29 14.20
N ALA A 133 -14.12 -16.29 15.53
CA ALA A 133 -13.77 -17.43 16.39
C ALA A 133 -14.27 -18.78 15.83
N GLY A 134 -13.33 -19.63 15.41
CA GLY A 134 -13.64 -20.97 14.91
C GLY A 134 -12.45 -21.75 14.36
N GLN A 135 -11.41 -21.08 13.87
CA GLN A 135 -10.16 -21.73 13.49
C GLN A 135 -8.99 -20.86 13.92
N ALA A 136 -8.45 -21.18 15.11
CA ALA A 136 -7.13 -20.73 15.51
C ALA A 136 -6.16 -21.07 14.37
N SER A 137 -5.53 -20.07 13.78
CA SER A 137 -4.52 -20.29 12.74
C SER A 137 -3.42 -21.18 13.33
N GLN A 138 -2.80 -22.05 12.51
CA GLN A 138 -1.69 -22.89 12.99
C GLN A 138 -0.55 -22.07 13.63
N PHE A 139 -0.43 -20.80 13.22
CA PHE A 139 0.51 -19.85 13.80
C PHE A 139 0.16 -19.46 15.24
N SER A 140 -1.13 -19.27 15.56
CA SER A 140 -1.60 -18.99 16.91
C SER A 140 -1.45 -20.20 17.86
N GLN A 141 -1.55 -21.42 17.32
CA GLN A 141 -1.31 -22.65 18.08
C GLN A 141 0.18 -22.85 18.40
N LEU A 142 1.08 -22.53 17.46
CA LEU A 142 2.53 -22.59 17.66
C LEU A 142 3.03 -21.61 18.73
N LEU A 143 2.48 -20.40 18.78
CA LEU A 143 2.82 -19.42 19.81
C LEU A 143 2.32 -19.83 21.20
N GLN A 144 1.22 -20.57 21.31
CA GLN A 144 0.74 -21.09 22.60
C GLN A 144 1.56 -22.31 23.09
N MET A 145 2.13 -23.11 22.19
CA MET A 145 2.98 -24.25 22.55
C MET A 145 4.40 -23.86 22.96
N ALA A 146 4.88 -22.68 22.59
CA ALA A 146 6.22 -22.20 22.95
C ALA A 146 6.32 -21.59 24.36
N TYR A 147 5.21 -21.56 25.12
CA TYR A 147 5.13 -21.00 26.49
C TYR A 147 4.71 -22.03 27.56
N PHE A 148 5.11 -23.29 27.41
CA PHE A 148 5.12 -24.29 28.49
C PHE A 148 6.48 -24.98 28.59
#